data_AF-A0A7C7NGF4-F1
#
_entry.id   AF-A0A7C7NGF4-F1
#
_cell.length_a   1.000
_cell.length_b   1.000
_cell.length_c   1.000
_cell.angle_alpha   90.00
_cell.angle_beta   90.00
_cell.angle_gamma   90.00
#
_symmetry.space_group_name_H-M   'P 1'
#
loop_
_entity.id
_entity.type
_entity.pdbx_description
1 polymer ?
#
loop_
_entity_poly.entity_id
_entity_poly.type
_entity_poly.pdbx_seq_one_letter_code
_entity_poly.pdbx_strand_id
1 'polypeptide(L)'
;MERVKYLLLSNFDSQVNAGKVINVGKKLLLLVSVLTSSSLLLGFDSFCSIDKELNKDTAKKLKEVRNQTHSICLNCSGDSCTLKSWPTEKSNDAAICKLLFCTPSRVSRVFKLPEGAENGKSLISFDYFITTKGKIKGVDVTNVKGSMNERQAYKYLTSFAKKTSLEPLIIEGKNYQLLSLSGQVIAVIGGPDDINKYQANDTGIWRN
;
A
#
# COMPACT_ATOMS: atom_id res chain seq x y z
N MET A 1 5.76 3.30 54.43
CA MET A 1 5.44 4.72 54.74
C MET A 1 4.65 5.25 53.54
N GLU A 2 3.33 5.07 53.58
CA GLU A 2 2.31 6.11 53.88
C GLU A 2 1.92 6.88 52.62
N ARG A 3 0.77 6.56 52.00
CA ARG A 3 -0.62 6.99 52.28
C ARG A 3 -0.95 8.41 51.81
N VAL A 4 -1.58 8.43 50.63
CA VAL A 4 -2.78 9.17 50.21
C VAL A 4 -3.56 9.95 51.29
N LYS A 5 -3.91 11.21 50.97
CA LYS A 5 -5.22 11.92 51.09
C LYS A 5 -4.97 13.42 50.84
N TYR A 6 -5.80 14.18 50.12
CA TYR A 6 -7.07 14.79 50.54
C TYR A 6 -7.75 15.37 49.27
N LEU A 7 -8.99 14.99 48.95
CA LEU A 7 -10.26 15.71 49.24
C LEU A 7 -10.46 17.00 48.43
N LEU A 8 -11.56 17.07 47.66
CA LEU A 8 -12.53 18.15 47.77
C LEU A 8 -13.93 17.67 47.32
N LEU A 9 -14.88 17.91 48.23
CA LEU A 9 -16.32 17.68 48.16
C LEU A 9 -17.03 18.95 47.66
N SER A 10 -18.17 18.79 46.98
CA SER A 10 -19.40 19.57 47.17
C SER A 10 -20.46 19.05 46.17
N ASN A 11 -21.39 18.20 46.62
CA ASN A 11 -22.75 18.55 47.09
C ASN A 11 -23.64 19.14 45.98
N PHE A 12 -24.65 18.37 45.55
CA PHE A 12 -25.98 18.91 45.23
C PHE A 12 -27.04 17.85 45.54
N ASP A 13 -28.14 18.34 46.12
CA ASP A 13 -29.05 17.68 47.03
C ASP A 13 -29.92 16.54 46.49
N SER A 14 -30.30 15.69 47.43
CA SER A 14 -31.37 14.69 47.35
C SER A 14 -32.72 15.35 47.59
N GLN A 15 -33.75 14.96 46.81
CA GLN A 15 -35.13 15.01 47.29
C GLN A 15 -35.85 13.70 46.95
N VAL A 16 -36.51 13.22 47.99
CA VAL A 16 -37.19 11.94 48.19
C VAL A 16 -38.55 11.97 47.51
N ASN A 17 -38.98 10.85 46.92
CA ASN A 17 -40.39 10.47 47.02
C ASN A 17 -40.58 8.96 47.02
N ALA A 18 -41.52 8.55 47.86
CA ALA A 18 -41.64 7.24 48.46
C ALA A 18 -42.36 6.20 47.59
N GLY A 19 -41.94 4.94 47.76
CA GLY A 19 -42.82 3.79 47.90
C GLY A 19 -43.44 3.16 46.65
N LYS A 20 -42.83 2.07 46.16
CA LYS A 20 -43.53 0.80 45.91
C LYS A 20 -42.54 -0.35 45.73
N VAL A 21 -42.56 -1.31 46.65
CA VAL A 21 -41.86 -2.60 46.52
C VAL A 21 -42.83 -3.59 45.86
N ILE A 22 -42.52 -4.09 44.66
CA ILE A 22 -43.03 -5.40 44.20
C ILE A 22 -41.92 -6.11 43.40
N ASN A 23 -41.86 -7.41 43.65
CA ASN A 23 -40.82 -8.40 43.44
C ASN A 23 -40.83 -9.02 42.02
N VAL A 24 -39.72 -9.69 41.68
CA VAL A 24 -39.54 -10.75 40.67
C VAL A 24 -39.56 -10.36 39.19
N GLY A 25 -38.45 -10.70 38.50
CA GLY A 25 -38.50 -11.07 37.09
C GLY A 25 -37.32 -10.60 36.26
N LYS A 26 -36.33 -11.50 36.08
CA LYS A 26 -35.34 -11.46 34.99
C LYS A 26 -35.93 -10.84 33.71
N LYS A 27 -35.36 -9.72 33.26
CA LYS A 27 -35.00 -9.45 31.85
C LYS A 27 -34.33 -8.08 31.76
N LEU A 28 -33.00 -8.11 31.90
CA LEU A 28 -32.12 -7.01 31.53
C LEU A 28 -32.09 -6.96 30.00
N LEU A 29 -32.80 -6.01 29.39
CA LEU A 29 -32.62 -5.63 27.99
C LEU A 29 -32.06 -4.20 27.97
N LEU A 30 -30.76 -4.08 28.24
CA LEU A 30 -29.99 -2.90 27.90
C LEU A 30 -29.50 -3.06 26.45
N LEU A 31 -30.15 -2.36 25.53
CA LEU A 31 -29.68 -2.12 24.17
C LEU A 31 -28.42 -1.25 24.25
N VAL A 32 -27.24 -1.88 24.33
CA VAL A 32 -25.97 -1.21 24.08
C VAL A 32 -25.79 -1.15 22.55
N SER A 33 -26.11 -0.02 21.95
CA SER A 33 -25.76 0.26 20.56
C SER A 33 -24.23 0.40 20.47
N VAL A 34 -23.55 -0.71 20.17
CA VAL A 34 -22.14 -0.70 19.80
C VAL A 34 -22.04 -0.05 18.42
N LEU A 35 -21.76 1.25 18.39
CA LEU A 35 -21.24 1.92 17.21
C LEU A 35 -19.80 1.41 17.03
N THR A 36 -19.65 0.23 16.41
CA THR A 36 -18.38 -0.15 15.79
C THR A 36 -18.19 0.82 14.64
N SER A 37 -17.47 1.91 14.87
CA SER A 37 -16.86 2.69 13.81
C SER A 37 -15.87 1.76 13.12
N SER A 38 -16.36 1.01 12.12
CA SER A 38 -15.52 0.39 11.12
C SER A 38 -14.82 1.52 10.41
N SER A 39 -13.61 1.82 10.86
CA SER A 39 -12.61 2.54 10.08
C SER A 39 -12.31 1.64 8.88
N LEU A 40 -13.20 1.66 7.89
CA LEU A 40 -12.87 1.25 6.54
C LEU A 40 -11.79 2.21 6.09
N LEU A 41 -10.54 1.87 6.40
CA LEU A 41 -9.37 2.40 5.72
C LEU A 41 -9.47 1.90 4.29
N LEU A 42 -10.33 2.54 3.49
CA LEU A 42 -10.23 2.51 2.05
C LEU A 42 -8.94 3.24 1.72
N GLY A 43 -7.83 2.50 1.79
CA GLY A 43 -6.60 2.90 1.13
C GLY A 43 -6.95 2.96 -0.35
N PHE A 44 -7.11 4.17 -0.88
CA PHE A 44 -7.24 4.36 -2.32
C PHE A 44 -6.07 3.66 -2.99
N ASP A 45 -6.41 2.69 -3.84
CA ASP A 45 -5.50 1.77 -4.54
C ASP A 45 -4.19 2.45 -4.91
N SER A 46 -3.22 2.32 -4.00
CA SER A 46 -2.00 3.11 -4.03
C SER A 46 -0.91 2.35 -4.74
N PHE A 47 -1.23 1.80 -5.92
CA PHE A 47 -0.28 1.00 -6.70
C PHE A 47 0.96 1.83 -7.04
N CYS A 48 2.12 1.24 -6.81
CA CYS A 48 3.40 1.74 -7.29
C CYS A 48 3.55 1.42 -8.78
N SER A 49 4.00 2.40 -9.56
CA SER A 49 4.31 2.23 -10.99
C SER A 49 5.65 1.51 -11.17
N ILE A 50 5.61 0.20 -11.00
CA ILE A 50 6.79 -0.67 -10.98
C ILE A 50 7.29 -1.02 -12.39
N ASP A 51 6.51 -0.71 -13.42
CA ASP A 51 6.81 -0.83 -14.84
C ASP A 51 7.46 0.44 -15.44
N LYS A 52 7.50 1.53 -14.68
CA LYS A 52 8.14 2.80 -15.07
C LYS A 52 9.55 2.87 -14.49
N GLU A 53 10.46 3.49 -15.23
CA GLU A 53 11.84 3.72 -14.81
C GLU A 53 12.04 5.21 -14.49
N LEU A 54 12.75 5.49 -13.39
CA LEU A 54 13.16 6.86 -13.07
C LEU A 54 14.06 7.39 -14.20
N ASN A 55 13.83 8.65 -14.57
CA ASN A 55 14.80 9.32 -15.45
C ASN A 55 16.15 9.46 -14.72
N LYS A 56 17.23 9.56 -15.50
CA LYS A 56 18.60 9.56 -14.97
C LYS A 56 18.87 10.70 -13.99
N ASP A 57 18.28 11.87 -14.20
CA ASP A 57 18.57 13.03 -13.37
C ASP A 57 17.83 12.98 -12.02
N THR A 58 16.59 12.48 -12.01
CA THR A 58 15.87 12.14 -10.78
C THR A 58 16.61 11.04 -10.02
N ALA A 59 17.09 10.00 -10.71
CA ALA A 59 17.86 8.91 -10.07
C ALA A 59 19.13 9.42 -9.37
N LYS A 60 19.87 10.36 -9.98
CA LYS A 60 21.08 10.97 -9.38
C LYS A 60 20.78 11.73 -8.09
N LYS A 61 19.66 12.48 -8.05
CA LYS A 61 19.28 13.29 -6.89
C LYS A 61 18.43 12.53 -5.87
N LEU A 62 18.03 11.30 -6.20
CA LEU A 62 17.06 10.52 -5.45
C LEU A 62 17.45 10.32 -3.99
N LYS A 63 18.74 10.03 -3.73
CA LYS A 63 19.24 9.83 -2.36
C LYS A 63 19.06 11.08 -1.50
N GLU A 64 19.43 12.25 -2.04
CA GLU A 64 19.32 13.52 -1.34
C GLU A 64 17.85 13.86 -1.03
N VAL A 65 16.99 13.76 -2.04
CA VAL A 65 15.57 14.07 -1.89
C VAL A 65 14.90 13.10 -0.93
N ARG A 66 15.21 11.79 -1.01
CA ARG A 66 14.70 10.79 -0.06
C ARG A 66 15.10 11.12 1.38
N ASN A 67 16.36 11.52 1.61
CA ASN A 67 16.80 11.93 2.95
C ASN A 67 15.99 13.12 3.50
N GLN A 68 15.67 14.11 2.66
CA GLN A 68 14.91 15.28 3.08
C GLN A 68 13.41 15.00 3.29
N THR A 69 12.86 14.02 2.56
CA THR A 69 11.41 13.77 2.51
C THR A 69 10.96 12.51 3.23
N HIS A 70 11.89 11.69 3.76
CA HIS A 70 11.54 10.40 4.35
C HIS A 70 10.52 10.51 5.48
N SER A 71 10.67 11.49 6.38
CA SER A 71 9.76 11.68 7.53
C SER A 71 8.37 12.14 7.11
N ILE A 72 8.23 12.71 5.90
CA ILE A 72 6.95 13.09 5.30
C ILE A 72 6.29 11.87 4.66
N CYS A 73 7.05 11.09 3.90
CA CYS A 73 6.52 10.00 3.07
C CYS A 73 6.43 8.63 3.76
N LEU A 74 7.23 8.38 4.80
CA LEU A 74 7.40 7.06 5.38
C LEU A 74 7.08 7.01 6.88
N ASN A 75 6.59 5.85 7.31
CA ASN A 75 6.60 5.43 8.70
C ASN A 75 7.67 4.35 8.85
N CYS A 76 8.76 4.65 9.58
CA CYS A 76 9.86 3.71 9.77
C CYS A 76 9.89 3.18 11.21
N SER A 77 10.08 1.87 11.35
CA SER A 77 10.27 1.18 12.62
C SER A 77 11.35 0.11 12.46
N GLY A 78 12.36 0.15 13.33
CA GLY A 78 13.52 -0.75 13.24
C GLY A 78 14.32 -0.54 11.96
N ASP A 79 14.39 -1.56 11.12
CA ASP A 79 15.08 -1.60 9.81
C ASP A 79 14.09 -1.60 8.62
N SER A 80 12.83 -1.30 8.88
CA SER A 80 11.76 -1.32 7.89
C SER A 80 10.98 -0.02 7.86
N CYS A 81 10.44 0.31 6.70
CA CYS A 81 9.54 1.44 6.49
C CYS A 81 8.31 0.99 5.71
N THR A 82 7.23 1.76 5.84
CA THR A 82 6.04 1.69 4.99
C THR A 82 5.72 3.08 4.45
N LEU A 83 5.05 3.16 3.31
CA LEU A 83 4.50 4.42 2.81
C LEU A 83 3.39 4.90 3.74
N LYS A 84 3.38 6.19 4.06
CA LYS A 84 2.23 6.80 4.76
C LYS A 84 1.01 6.76 3.87
N SER A 85 -0.15 6.54 4.49
CA SER A 85 -1.44 6.75 3.85
C SER A 85 -1.71 8.24 3.71
N TRP A 86 -2.31 8.63 2.59
CA TRP A 86 -2.65 10.00 2.28
C TRP A 86 -4.16 10.12 2.05
N PRO A 87 -4.79 11.22 2.52
CA PRO A 87 -6.17 11.50 2.18
C PRO A 87 -6.28 11.92 0.71
N THR A 88 -7.47 11.80 0.11
CA THR A 88 -7.69 11.99 -1.34
C THR A 88 -7.27 13.37 -1.83
N GLU A 89 -7.45 14.39 -0.98
CA GLU A 89 -7.09 15.79 -1.27
C GLU A 89 -5.57 15.99 -1.41
N LYS A 90 -4.76 15.04 -0.91
CA LYS A 90 -3.30 15.03 -0.99
C LYS A 90 -2.77 13.95 -1.93
N SER A 91 -3.54 13.60 -2.95
CA SER A 91 -3.16 12.61 -3.97
C SER A 91 -1.84 12.97 -4.69
N ASN A 92 -1.55 14.26 -4.88
CA ASN A 92 -0.28 14.71 -5.46
C ASN A 92 0.91 14.40 -4.55
N ASP A 93 0.79 14.64 -3.24
CA ASP A 93 1.84 14.29 -2.27
C ASP A 93 2.07 12.77 -2.25
N ALA A 94 0.99 11.99 -2.29
CA ALA A 94 1.06 10.54 -2.39
C ALA A 94 1.78 10.08 -3.66
N ALA A 95 1.50 10.71 -4.81
CA ALA A 95 2.16 10.41 -6.09
C ALA A 95 3.65 10.72 -6.05
N ILE A 96 4.05 11.84 -5.44
CA ILE A 96 5.45 12.21 -5.25
C ILE A 96 6.15 11.20 -4.34
N CYS A 97 5.54 10.82 -3.21
CA CYS A 97 6.12 9.80 -2.32
C CYS A 97 6.28 8.45 -3.03
N LYS A 98 5.31 8.03 -3.86
CA LYS A 98 5.45 6.81 -4.68
C LYS A 98 6.59 6.92 -5.68
N LEU A 99 6.68 8.02 -6.41
CA LEU A 99 7.75 8.29 -7.36
C LEU A 99 9.12 8.18 -6.69
N LEU A 100 9.26 8.79 -5.52
CA LEU A 100 10.50 8.81 -4.78
C LEU A 100 10.84 7.44 -4.21
N PHE A 101 9.92 6.71 -3.60
CA PHE A 101 10.26 5.55 -2.77
C PHE A 101 9.97 4.18 -3.41
N CYS A 102 9.10 4.10 -4.42
CA CYS A 102 8.73 2.82 -5.04
C CYS A 102 8.75 2.80 -6.58
N THR A 103 9.35 3.79 -7.24
CA THR A 103 9.65 3.72 -8.68
C THR A 103 11.05 3.13 -8.95
N PRO A 104 11.16 2.12 -9.82
CA PRO A 104 12.44 1.51 -10.18
C PRO A 104 13.45 2.45 -10.83
N SER A 105 14.73 2.18 -10.58
CA SER A 105 15.84 2.77 -11.34
C SER A 105 16.21 1.94 -12.56
N ARG A 106 15.75 0.69 -12.64
CA ARG A 106 15.88 -0.16 -13.81
C ARG A 106 14.67 -1.08 -13.95
N VAL A 107 14.02 -1.05 -15.11
CA VAL A 107 12.96 -1.99 -15.48
C VAL A 107 13.43 -2.85 -16.65
N SER A 108 13.29 -4.17 -16.54
CA SER A 108 13.61 -5.05 -17.66
C SER A 108 12.41 -5.20 -18.59
N ARG A 109 12.62 -4.82 -19.86
CA ARG A 109 11.63 -5.01 -20.94
C ARG A 109 11.68 -6.40 -21.58
N VAL A 110 12.61 -7.26 -21.12
CA VAL A 110 12.82 -8.60 -21.68
C VAL A 110 12.56 -9.64 -20.59
N PHE A 111 11.42 -10.30 -20.67
CA PHE A 111 11.01 -11.36 -19.74
C PHE A 111 10.72 -12.65 -20.50
N LYS A 112 10.82 -13.78 -19.80
CA LYS A 112 10.41 -15.07 -20.37
C LYS A 112 8.90 -15.11 -20.38
N LEU A 113 8.32 -15.40 -21.54
CA LEU A 113 6.89 -15.60 -21.66
C LEU A 113 6.47 -16.85 -20.85
N PRO A 114 5.38 -16.79 -20.07
CA PRO A 114 4.82 -17.99 -19.49
C PRO A 114 4.38 -18.97 -20.58
N GLU A 115 4.68 -20.25 -20.39
CA GLU A 115 4.25 -21.31 -21.30
C GLU A 115 2.72 -21.36 -21.41
N GLY A 116 2.23 -21.56 -22.64
CA GLY A 116 0.79 -21.62 -22.94
C GLY A 116 0.05 -20.29 -22.76
N ALA A 117 0.76 -19.17 -22.61
CA ALA A 117 0.10 -17.86 -22.55
C ALA A 117 -0.31 -17.40 -23.95
N GLU A 118 -1.60 -17.11 -24.11
CA GLU A 118 -2.15 -16.60 -25.36
C GLU A 118 -1.71 -15.15 -25.62
N ASN A 119 -1.69 -14.77 -26.90
CA ASN A 119 -1.49 -13.38 -27.29
C ASN A 119 -2.59 -12.50 -26.67
N GLY A 120 -2.21 -11.32 -26.19
CA GLY A 120 -3.13 -10.40 -25.56
C GLY A 120 -2.49 -9.54 -24.49
N LYS A 121 -3.34 -8.83 -23.75
CA LYS A 121 -2.93 -8.00 -22.62
C LYS A 121 -3.47 -8.59 -21.33
N SER A 122 -2.68 -8.46 -20.28
CA SER A 122 -3.11 -8.75 -18.92
C SER A 122 -2.73 -7.61 -17.99
N LEU A 123 -3.71 -7.10 -17.25
CA LEU A 123 -3.49 -6.24 -16.11
C LEU A 123 -3.30 -7.12 -14.88
N ILE A 124 -2.14 -7.03 -14.25
CA ILE A 124 -1.78 -7.85 -13.10
C ILE A 124 -1.54 -6.92 -11.90
N SER A 125 -2.37 -7.07 -10.86
CA SER A 125 -2.15 -6.44 -9.55
C SER A 125 -1.53 -7.44 -8.59
N PHE A 126 -0.62 -6.96 -7.75
CA PHE A 126 0.12 -7.81 -6.82
C PHE A 126 0.67 -7.03 -5.64
N ASP A 127 0.92 -7.72 -4.54
CA ASP A 127 1.64 -7.19 -3.38
C ASP A 127 3.10 -7.64 -3.40
N TYR A 128 3.97 -6.85 -2.80
CA TYR A 128 5.41 -7.12 -2.73
C TYR A 128 6.09 -6.29 -1.64
N PHE A 129 7.39 -6.53 -1.45
CA PHE A 129 8.26 -5.67 -0.66
C PHE A 129 9.60 -5.43 -1.36
N ILE A 130 10.29 -4.37 -0.94
CA ILE A 130 11.63 -4.02 -1.42
C ILE A 130 12.63 -4.29 -0.30
N THR A 131 13.61 -5.12 -0.61
CA THR A 131 14.72 -5.46 0.29
C THR A 131 15.66 -4.27 0.52
N THR A 132 16.52 -4.36 1.54
CA THR A 132 17.60 -3.38 1.81
C THR A 132 18.55 -3.15 0.63
N LYS A 133 18.59 -4.06 -0.35
CA LYS A 133 19.41 -3.97 -1.57
C LYS A 133 18.63 -3.45 -2.79
N GLY A 134 17.41 -2.94 -2.61
CA GLY A 134 16.59 -2.43 -3.70
C GLY A 134 16.02 -3.51 -4.63
N LYS A 135 15.94 -4.78 -4.17
CA LYS A 135 15.33 -5.88 -4.92
C LYS A 135 13.88 -6.11 -4.52
N ILE A 136 13.03 -6.36 -5.51
CA ILE A 136 11.63 -6.75 -5.33
C ILE A 136 11.56 -8.23 -4.90
N LYS A 137 10.81 -8.52 -3.84
CA LYS A 137 10.60 -9.86 -3.27
C LYS A 137 9.18 -10.01 -2.73
N GLY A 138 8.81 -11.24 -2.39
CA GLY A 138 7.50 -11.56 -1.80
C GLY A 138 6.33 -11.20 -2.72
N VAL A 139 6.47 -11.43 -4.02
CA VAL A 139 5.42 -11.13 -4.99
C VAL A 139 4.24 -12.07 -4.76
N ASP A 140 3.06 -11.50 -4.57
CA ASP A 140 1.80 -12.22 -4.39
C ASP A 140 0.70 -11.63 -5.29
N VAL A 141 0.09 -12.45 -6.14
CA VAL A 141 -0.88 -11.97 -7.15
C VAL A 141 -2.23 -11.74 -6.49
N THR A 142 -2.72 -10.52 -6.55
CA THR A 142 -4.01 -10.16 -5.93
C THR A 142 -5.15 -10.09 -6.93
N ASN A 143 -4.85 -9.78 -8.20
CA ASN A 143 -5.85 -9.75 -9.26
C ASN A 143 -5.22 -9.90 -10.64
N VAL A 144 -5.93 -10.56 -11.56
CA VAL A 144 -5.56 -10.65 -12.97
C VAL A 144 -6.79 -10.40 -13.83
N LYS A 145 -6.65 -9.47 -14.79
CA LYS A 145 -7.66 -9.23 -15.83
C LYS A 145 -7.02 -9.37 -17.21
N GLY A 146 -7.59 -10.17 -18.09
CA GLY A 146 -7.12 -10.33 -19.48
C GLY A 146 -6.74 -11.76 -19.83
N SER A 147 -5.75 -11.92 -20.72
CA SER A 147 -5.43 -13.20 -21.35
C SER A 147 -4.71 -14.22 -20.46
N MET A 148 -3.94 -13.77 -19.47
CA MET A 148 -3.24 -14.65 -18.54
C MET A 148 -4.16 -15.13 -17.41
N ASN A 149 -3.98 -16.36 -16.99
CA ASN A 149 -4.46 -16.81 -15.69
C ASN A 149 -3.48 -16.44 -14.55
N GLU A 150 -3.90 -16.64 -13.30
CA GLU A 150 -3.11 -16.32 -12.10
C GLU A 150 -1.73 -16.99 -12.08
N ARG A 151 -1.65 -18.27 -12.46
CA ARG A 151 -0.38 -19.01 -12.50
C ARG A 151 0.59 -18.42 -13.53
N GLN A 152 0.09 -18.02 -14.69
CA GLN A 152 0.88 -17.36 -15.73
C GLN A 152 1.33 -15.97 -15.28
N ALA A 153 0.43 -15.20 -14.68
CA ALA A 153 0.73 -13.89 -14.12
C ALA A 153 1.80 -13.96 -13.03
N TYR A 154 1.75 -14.95 -12.13
CA TYR A 154 2.77 -15.18 -11.11
C TYR A 154 4.14 -15.50 -11.72
N LYS A 155 4.21 -16.39 -12.72
CA LYS A 155 5.46 -16.71 -13.44
C LYS A 155 6.04 -15.49 -14.16
N TYR A 156 5.17 -14.72 -14.81
CA TYR A 156 5.52 -13.46 -15.46
C TYR A 156 6.12 -12.49 -14.44
N LEU A 157 5.40 -12.20 -13.37
CA LEU A 157 5.81 -11.25 -12.34
C LEU A 157 7.09 -11.67 -11.63
N THR A 158 7.27 -12.96 -11.34
CA THR A 158 8.50 -13.47 -10.74
C THR A 158 9.70 -13.20 -11.66
N SER A 159 9.54 -13.40 -12.97
CA SER A 159 10.57 -13.12 -13.97
C SER A 159 10.85 -11.62 -14.11
N PHE A 160 9.79 -10.81 -14.10
CA PHE A 160 9.85 -9.35 -14.12
C PHE A 160 10.58 -8.79 -12.88
N ALA A 161 10.10 -9.13 -11.68
CA ALA A 161 10.64 -8.68 -10.41
C ALA A 161 12.11 -9.06 -10.20
N LYS A 162 12.53 -10.23 -10.71
CA LYS A 162 13.94 -10.65 -10.64
C LYS A 162 14.89 -9.69 -11.38
N LYS A 163 14.41 -9.06 -12.46
CA LYS A 163 15.22 -8.19 -13.32
C LYS A 163 14.97 -6.70 -13.10
N THR A 164 13.87 -6.35 -12.44
CA THR A 164 13.56 -4.98 -12.01
C THR A 164 14.27 -4.68 -10.69
N SER A 165 14.85 -3.50 -10.57
CA SER A 165 15.50 -3.05 -9.33
C SER A 165 15.30 -1.58 -9.08
N LEU A 166 15.25 -1.23 -7.79
CA LEU A 166 15.18 0.12 -7.30
C LEU A 166 16.52 0.51 -6.68
N GLU A 167 16.79 1.81 -6.60
CA GLU A 167 17.87 2.30 -5.74
C GLU A 167 17.59 1.92 -4.29
N PRO A 168 18.57 1.36 -3.55
CA PRO A 168 18.43 1.08 -2.13
C PRO A 168 17.92 2.27 -1.33
N LEU A 169 17.05 2.02 -0.35
CA LEU A 169 16.58 3.04 0.57
C LEU A 169 17.61 3.24 1.67
N ILE A 170 18.38 4.32 1.57
CA ILE A 170 19.39 4.72 2.54
C ILE A 170 18.94 6.02 3.17
N ILE A 171 18.61 5.99 4.47
CA ILE A 171 18.26 7.17 5.27
C ILE A 171 19.31 7.30 6.35
N GLU A 172 19.99 8.45 6.40
CA GLU A 172 21.04 8.73 7.42
C GLU A 172 22.13 7.64 7.50
N GLY A 173 22.48 7.05 6.35
CA GLY A 173 23.50 6.00 6.25
C GLY A 173 23.02 4.58 6.59
N LYS A 174 21.78 4.41 7.05
CA LYS A 174 21.18 3.10 7.33
C LYS A 174 20.31 2.63 6.17
N ASN A 175 20.43 1.35 5.81
CA ASN A 175 19.59 0.72 4.80
C ASN A 175 18.26 0.26 5.40
N TYR A 176 17.17 0.46 4.67
CA TYR A 176 15.83 0.07 5.09
C TYR A 176 15.15 -0.82 4.05
N GLN A 177 14.27 -1.70 4.54
CA GLN A 177 13.28 -2.39 3.72
C GLN A 177 12.04 -1.51 3.54
N LEU A 178 11.37 -1.62 2.40
CA LEU A 178 10.06 -0.98 2.18
C LEU A 178 9.00 -2.07 2.05
N LEU A 179 8.07 -2.11 3.00
CA LEU A 179 7.08 -3.17 3.17
C LEU A 179 5.69 -2.73 2.71
N SER A 180 4.78 -3.71 2.59
CA SER A 180 3.35 -3.51 2.33
C SER A 180 3.07 -2.66 1.11
N LEU A 181 3.73 -2.98 0.00
CA LEU A 181 3.56 -2.29 -1.27
C LEU A 181 2.63 -3.08 -2.17
N SER A 182 1.77 -2.36 -2.86
CA SER A 182 0.98 -2.90 -3.96
C SER A 182 1.50 -2.35 -5.28
N GLY A 183 1.53 -3.17 -6.31
CA GLY A 183 1.99 -2.83 -7.65
C GLY A 183 0.99 -3.27 -8.70
N GLN A 184 1.07 -2.63 -9.86
CA GLN A 184 0.33 -3.04 -11.03
C GLN A 184 1.25 -3.01 -12.25
N VAL A 185 1.14 -4.02 -13.10
CA VAL A 185 1.85 -4.08 -14.38
C VAL A 185 0.89 -4.49 -15.49
N ILE A 186 1.13 -3.94 -16.67
CA ILE A 186 0.49 -4.40 -17.91
C ILE A 186 1.47 -5.34 -18.60
N ALA A 187 1.10 -6.62 -18.67
CA ALA A 187 1.79 -7.61 -19.47
C ALA A 187 1.19 -7.63 -20.87
N VAL A 188 2.04 -7.56 -21.90
CA VAL A 188 1.63 -7.66 -23.31
C VAL A 188 2.34 -8.86 -23.93
N ILE A 189 1.57 -9.76 -24.54
CA ILE A 189 2.05 -10.93 -25.27
C ILE A 189 1.62 -10.75 -26.72
N GLY A 190 2.58 -10.63 -27.64
CA GLY A 190 2.31 -10.39 -29.05
C GLY A 190 3.58 -10.09 -29.85
N GLY A 191 3.42 -9.75 -31.13
CA GLY A 191 4.53 -9.41 -32.02
C GLY A 191 5.13 -8.04 -31.71
N PRO A 192 6.31 -7.69 -32.28
CA PRO A 192 6.94 -6.38 -32.09
C PRO A 192 6.02 -5.19 -32.45
N ASP A 193 5.14 -5.38 -33.43
CA ASP A 193 4.17 -4.36 -33.90
C ASP A 193 3.06 -4.08 -32.87
N ASP A 194 2.78 -5.02 -31.98
CA ASP A 194 1.82 -4.86 -30.88
C ASP A 194 2.37 -3.94 -29.78
N ILE A 195 3.69 -3.86 -29.62
CA ILE A 195 4.32 -3.04 -28.58
C ILE A 195 3.98 -1.56 -28.80
N ASN A 196 4.04 -1.07 -30.06
CA ASN A 196 3.71 0.32 -30.39
C ASN A 196 2.20 0.61 -30.42
N LYS A 197 1.37 -0.36 -30.81
CA LYS A 197 -0.10 -0.27 -30.73
C LYS A 197 -0.60 -0.07 -29.30
N TYR A 198 0.19 -0.50 -28.32
CA TYR A 198 -0.22 -0.61 -26.92
C TYR A 198 0.60 0.23 -25.93
N GLN A 199 1.69 0.86 -26.37
CA GLN A 199 2.48 1.85 -25.63
C GLN A 199 2.01 3.31 -25.85
N ALA A 200 1.00 3.54 -26.70
CA ALA A 200 0.38 4.85 -26.84
C ALA A 200 -0.21 5.28 -25.49
N ASN A 201 0.40 6.29 -24.88
CA ASN A 201 0.00 7.02 -23.68
C ASN A 201 -1.48 6.88 -23.29
N ASP A 202 -1.73 6.43 -22.06
CA ASP A 202 -2.73 6.99 -21.14
C ASP A 202 -4.04 7.52 -21.77
N THR A 203 -4.71 6.74 -22.61
CA THR A 203 -6.01 7.15 -23.17
C THR A 203 -7.00 5.98 -23.17
N GLY A 204 -7.48 5.68 -21.97
CA GLY A 204 -8.86 5.29 -21.68
C GLY A 204 -9.52 4.25 -22.58
N ILE A 205 -9.12 2.98 -22.52
CA ILE A 205 -9.98 1.87 -22.98
C ILE A 205 -9.78 0.65 -22.09
N TRP A 206 -10.39 0.68 -20.91
CA TRP A 206 -10.79 -0.54 -20.21
C TRP A 206 -12.32 -0.53 -20.21
N ARG A 207 -12.94 -1.11 -21.24
CA ARG A 207 -14.38 -1.41 -21.22
C ARG A 207 -14.54 -2.86 -20.75
N ASN A 208 -15.46 -3.01 -19.79
CA ASN A 208 -15.86 -4.22 -19.08
C ASN A 208 -16.09 -5.42 -20.01
#